data_AF-A0A3N0DRM9-F1
#
_entry.id   AF-A0A3N0DRM9-F1
#
_cell.length_a   1.000
_cell.length_b   1.000
_cell.length_c   1.000
_cell.angle_alpha   90.00
_cell.angle_beta   90.00
_cell.angle_gamma   90.00
#
_symmetry.space_group_name_H-M   'P 1'
#
loop_
_entity.id
_entity.type
_entity.pdbx_description
1 polymer ?
#
loop_
_entity_poly.entity_id
_entity_poly.type
_entity_poly.pdbx_seq_one_letter_code
_entity_poly.pdbx_strand_id
1 'polypeptide(L)'
;MSGFKAFVLRGNLVDLAVAVIIGAAFGTVVSSFVAWLTNKMPKSASEYFSNDPKSFGAFLNAIIAFVILAAVVYFLVVMPYTKAREKFFPQEAAGKPADVALLEEIRDLLAARQS
;
A
#
# COMPACT_ATOMS: atom_id res chain seq x y z
N MET A 1 -41.40 12.32 19.26
CA MET A 1 -40.78 11.46 18.22
C MET A 1 -40.40 12.21 16.94
N SER A 2 -41.08 13.30 16.55
CA SER A 2 -40.73 14.11 15.36
C SER A 2 -39.40 14.87 15.48
N GLY A 3 -39.08 15.43 16.66
CA GLY A 3 -37.85 16.19 16.89
C GLY A 3 -36.55 15.37 16.81
N PHE A 4 -36.58 14.11 17.23
CA PHE A 4 -35.43 13.20 17.14
C PHE A 4 -35.13 12.79 15.69
N LYS A 5 -36.19 12.51 14.89
CA LYS A 5 -36.04 12.24 13.46
C LYS A 5 -35.49 13.46 12.71
N ALA A 6 -35.95 14.67 13.03
CA ALA A 6 -35.42 15.91 12.45
C ALA A 6 -33.98 16.23 12.87
N PHE A 7 -33.56 15.80 14.06
CA PHE A 7 -32.17 15.89 14.52
C PHE A 7 -31.25 14.91 13.79
N VAL A 8 -31.64 13.64 13.68
CA VAL A 8 -30.87 12.61 12.96
C VAL A 8 -30.82 12.89 11.45
N LEU A 9 -31.90 13.38 10.84
CA LEU A 9 -31.92 13.74 9.41
C LEU A 9 -31.11 14.99 9.06
N ARG A 10 -30.52 15.66 10.05
CA ARG A 10 -29.49 16.68 9.81
C ARG A 10 -28.26 15.92 9.30
N GLY A 11 -28.12 15.80 7.97
CA GLY A 11 -27.25 14.83 7.27
C GLY A 11 -25.81 14.67 7.79
N ASN A 12 -25.28 15.65 8.52
CA ASN A 12 -24.00 15.58 9.23
C ASN A 12 -23.94 14.56 10.39
N LEU A 13 -25.06 14.26 11.07
CA LEU A 13 -25.05 13.42 12.28
C LEU A 13 -25.09 11.92 11.99
N VAL A 14 -25.75 11.52 10.91
CA VAL A 14 -25.79 10.10 10.49
C VAL A 14 -24.43 9.66 9.98
N ASP A 15 -23.76 10.49 9.19
CA ASP A 15 -22.42 10.19 8.68
C ASP A 15 -21.38 10.11 9.82
N LEU A 16 -21.43 11.06 10.76
CA LEU A 16 -20.62 11.01 11.97
C LEU A 16 -20.87 9.73 12.79
N ALA A 17 -22.14 9.35 12.97
CA ALA A 17 -22.50 8.15 13.73
C ALA A 17 -21.98 6.88 13.06
N VAL A 18 -22.10 6.78 11.74
CA VAL A 18 -21.59 5.64 10.96
C VAL A 18 -20.06 5.57 11.05
N ALA A 19 -19.36 6.69 10.91
CA ALA A 19 -17.91 6.76 11.03
C ALA A 19 -17.41 6.27 12.41
N VAL A 20 -18.07 6.69 13.50
CA VAL A 20 -17.70 6.29 14.86
C VAL A 20 -17.96 4.80 15.10
N ILE A 21 -19.09 4.27 14.63
CA ILE A 21 -19.44 2.85 14.79
C ILE A 21 -18.47 1.95 14.01
N ILE A 22 -18.15 2.31 12.77
CA ILE A 22 -17.19 1.56 11.95
C ILE A 22 -15.79 1.63 12.56
N GLY A 23 -15.36 2.81 13.03
CA GLY A 23 -14.07 2.99 13.70
C GLY A 23 -13.93 2.13 14.96
N ALA A 24 -14.97 2.07 15.79
CA ALA A 24 -14.99 1.25 17.01
C ALA A 24 -15.00 -0.26 16.71
N ALA A 25 -15.79 -0.70 15.73
CA ALA A 25 -15.86 -2.09 15.32
C ALA A 25 -14.53 -2.57 14.70
N PHE A 26 -13.94 -1.76 13.81
CA PHE A 26 -12.65 -2.05 13.20
C PHE A 26 -11.53 -2.13 14.25
N GLY A 27 -11.51 -1.19 15.20
CA GLY A 27 -10.56 -1.22 16.32
C GLY A 27 -10.61 -2.52 17.12
N THR A 28 -11.79 -3.08 17.35
CA THR A 28 -11.97 -4.36 18.05
C THR A 28 -11.41 -5.55 17.25
N VAL A 29 -11.66 -5.57 15.93
CA VAL A 29 -11.13 -6.61 15.03
C VAL A 29 -9.61 -6.55 14.97
N VAL A 30 -9.04 -5.36 14.79
CA VAL A 30 -7.59 -5.14 14.76
C VAL A 30 -6.96 -5.52 16.09
N SER A 31 -7.55 -5.12 17.21
CA SER A 31 -7.02 -5.44 18.55
C SER A 31 -7.05 -6.95 18.82
N SER A 32 -8.10 -7.64 18.39
CA SER A 32 -8.23 -9.11 18.53
C SER A 32 -7.20 -9.84 17.65
N PHE A 33 -6.97 -9.34 16.44
CA PHE A 33 -5.96 -9.87 15.54
C PHE A 33 -4.53 -9.61 16.06
N VAL A 34 -4.26 -8.40 16.57
CA VAL A 34 -2.96 -8.05 17.17
C VAL A 34 -2.72 -8.85 18.45
N ALA A 35 -3.75 -9.08 19.28
CA ALA A 35 -3.63 -9.92 20.46
C ALA A 35 -3.37 -11.39 20.10
N TRP A 36 -4.05 -11.91 19.07
CA TRP A 36 -3.76 -13.25 18.54
C TRP A 36 -2.33 -13.36 18.02
N LEU A 37 -1.90 -12.37 17.24
CA LEU A 37 -0.54 -12.29 16.70
C LEU A 37 0.49 -12.23 17.83
N THR A 38 0.26 -11.39 18.85
CA THR A 38 1.14 -11.21 20.01
C THR A 38 1.20 -12.45 20.90
N ASN A 39 0.10 -13.20 21.03
CA ASN A 39 0.11 -14.48 21.74
C ASN A 39 0.87 -15.59 20.99
N LYS A 40 1.04 -15.43 19.68
CA LYS A 40 1.92 -16.29 18.86
C LYS A 40 3.36 -15.77 18.80
N MET A 41 3.61 -14.55 19.29
CA MET A 41 4.97 -14.03 19.43
C MET A 41 5.65 -14.65 20.66
N PRO A 42 6.94 -14.98 20.55
CA PRO A 42 7.73 -15.54 21.63
C PRO A 42 7.90 -14.50 22.73
N LYS A 43 7.74 -14.92 23.99
CA LYS A 43 7.80 -14.01 25.14
C LYS A 43 9.23 -13.71 25.59
N SER A 44 10.23 -14.38 25.01
CA SER A 44 11.64 -14.30 25.41
C SER A 44 12.58 -14.23 24.21
N ALA A 45 13.66 -13.45 24.35
CA ALA A 45 14.70 -13.25 23.32
C ALA A 45 15.27 -14.55 22.71
N SER A 46 15.32 -15.64 23.48
CA SER A 46 15.82 -16.95 23.04
C SER A 46 14.89 -17.68 22.07
N GLU A 47 13.58 -17.41 22.11
CA GLU A 47 12.60 -18.05 21.22
C GLU A 47 12.46 -17.32 19.87
N TYR A 48 12.93 -16.07 19.77
CA TYR A 48 13.00 -15.32 18.50
C TYR A 48 14.04 -15.90 17.53
N PHE A 49 15.06 -16.58 18.04
CA PHE A 49 16.12 -17.21 17.25
C PHE A 49 16.08 -18.75 17.30
N SER A 50 14.92 -19.33 17.67
CA SER A 50 14.75 -20.78 17.67
C SER A 50 14.75 -21.33 16.24
N ASN A 51 15.49 -22.43 16.04
CA ASN A 51 15.56 -23.15 14.77
C ASN A 51 14.49 -24.26 14.63
N ASP A 52 13.52 -24.33 15.56
CA ASP A 52 12.43 -25.29 15.48
C ASP A 52 11.45 -24.89 14.34
N PRO A 53 11.18 -25.77 13.35
CA PRO A 53 10.34 -25.48 12.18
C PRO A 53 8.93 -24.97 12.48
N LYS A 54 8.37 -25.27 13.66
CA LYS A 54 7.01 -24.83 14.04
C LYS A 54 6.99 -23.58 14.93
N SER A 55 8.15 -23.02 15.24
CA SER A 55 8.29 -21.85 16.10
C SER A 55 8.15 -20.54 15.33
N PHE A 56 7.81 -19.46 16.05
CA PHE A 56 7.84 -18.10 15.49
C PHE A 56 9.24 -17.68 15.05
N GLY A 57 10.30 -18.21 15.67
CA GLY A 57 11.68 -17.98 15.25
C GLY A 57 11.96 -18.44 13.82
N ALA A 58 11.41 -19.59 13.39
CA ALA A 58 11.52 -20.05 12.01
C ALA A 58 10.78 -19.13 11.02
N PHE A 59 9.62 -18.58 11.42
CA PHE A 59 8.89 -17.59 10.60
C PHE A 59 9.65 -16.27 10.47
N LEU A 60 10.22 -15.76 11.57
CA LEU A 60 11.04 -14.54 11.56
C LEU A 60 12.32 -14.73 10.73
N ASN A 61 12.96 -15.89 10.84
CA ASN A 61 14.11 -16.27 10.02
C ASN A 61 13.72 -16.31 8.53
N ALA A 62 12.57 -16.87 8.17
CA ALA A 62 12.08 -16.85 6.79
C ALA A 62 11.85 -15.43 6.26
N ILE A 63 11.31 -14.51 7.07
CA ILE A 63 11.17 -13.09 6.70
C ILE A 63 12.54 -12.43 6.49
N ILE A 64 13.49 -12.64 7.41
CA ILE A 64 14.84 -12.09 7.30
C ILE A 64 15.53 -12.64 6.06
N ALA A 65 15.46 -13.94 5.81
CA ALA A 65 15.99 -14.59 4.62
C ALA A 65 15.35 -14.04 3.33
N PHE A 66 14.03 -13.81 3.33
CA PHE A 66 13.31 -13.19 2.22
C PHE A 66 13.78 -11.75 1.97
N VAL A 67 13.93 -10.94 3.01
CA VAL A 67 14.41 -9.55 2.89
C VAL A 67 15.85 -9.52 2.38
N ILE A 68 16.73 -10.39 2.88
CA ILE A 68 18.11 -10.50 2.39
C ILE A 68 18.13 -10.92 0.93
N LEU A 69 17.35 -11.94 0.53
CA LEU A 69 17.25 -12.38 -0.85
C LEU A 69 16.69 -11.27 -1.76
N ALA A 70 15.65 -10.57 -1.33
CA ALA A 70 15.07 -9.44 -2.06
C ALA A 70 16.08 -8.30 -2.23
N ALA A 71 16.85 -7.97 -1.18
CA ALA A 71 17.91 -6.98 -1.24
C ALA A 71 19.02 -7.40 -2.21
N VAL A 72 19.46 -8.66 -2.19
CA VAL A 72 20.47 -9.20 -3.11
C VAL A 72 19.97 -9.15 -4.56
N VAL A 73 18.76 -9.61 -4.83
CA VAL A 73 18.18 -9.57 -6.19
C VAL A 73 18.00 -8.13 -6.65
N TYR A 74 17.54 -7.23 -5.78
CA TYR A 74 17.38 -5.82 -6.14
C TYR A 74 18.72 -5.15 -6.46
N PHE A 75 19.74 -5.31 -5.61
CA PHE A 75 21.03 -4.65 -5.81
C PHE A 75 21.88 -5.28 -6.92
N LEU A 76 21.88 -6.61 -7.07
CA LEU A 76 22.74 -7.30 -8.04
C LEU A 76 22.07 -7.58 -9.38
N VAL A 77 20.75 -7.65 -9.43
CA VAL A 77 20.02 -7.92 -10.67
C VAL A 77 19.25 -6.68 -11.08
N VAL A 78 18.29 -6.23 -10.27
CA VAL A 78 17.37 -5.16 -10.69
C VAL A 78 18.10 -3.86 -10.95
N MET A 79 18.95 -3.37 -10.04
CA MET A 79 19.65 -2.09 -10.20
C MET A 79 20.64 -2.07 -11.38
N PRO A 80 21.54 -3.06 -11.59
CA PRO A 80 22.38 -3.04 -12.78
C PRO A 80 21.57 -3.34 -14.04
N TYR A 81 20.51 -4.14 -13.97
CA TYR A 81 19.62 -4.37 -15.10
C TYR A 81 18.87 -3.10 -15.49
N THR A 82 18.36 -2.32 -14.55
CA THR A 82 17.68 -1.04 -14.84
C THR A 82 18.68 -0.02 -15.36
N LYS A 83 19.86 0.12 -14.73
CA LYS A 83 20.94 1.01 -15.21
C LYS A 83 21.46 0.62 -16.60
N ALA A 84 21.62 -0.67 -16.86
CA ALA A 84 22.04 -1.17 -18.17
C ALA A 84 20.93 -0.98 -19.21
N ARG A 85 19.68 -1.27 -18.85
CA ARG A 85 18.53 -1.03 -19.72
C ARG A 85 18.42 0.45 -20.07
N GLU A 86 18.56 1.38 -19.14
CA GLU A 86 18.59 2.82 -19.42
C GLU A 86 19.74 3.22 -20.36
N LYS A 87 20.88 2.53 -20.29
CA LYS A 87 22.06 2.80 -21.13
C LYS A 87 22.00 2.16 -22.52
N PHE A 88 21.39 0.98 -22.66
CA PHE A 88 21.35 0.20 -23.91
C PHE A 88 19.99 0.26 -24.62
N PHE A 89 18.93 0.57 -23.89
CA PHE A 89 17.58 0.84 -24.36
C PHE A 89 17.03 2.06 -23.60
N PRO A 90 17.57 3.27 -23.83
CA PRO A 90 16.91 4.48 -23.36
C PRO A 90 15.45 4.35 -23.79
N GLN A 91 14.51 4.41 -22.84
CA GLN A 91 13.12 4.58 -23.24
C GLN A 91 13.12 5.85 -24.07
N GLU A 92 12.99 5.68 -25.38
CA GLU A 92 12.41 6.70 -26.24
C GLU A 92 11.12 7.03 -25.53
N ALA A 93 11.15 8.19 -24.84
CA ALA A 93 10.27 8.57 -23.76
C ALA A 93 8.91 8.01 -24.10
N ALA A 94 8.46 6.98 -23.38
CA ALA A 94 7.26 6.22 -23.74
C ALA A 94 6.25 7.25 -24.22
N GLY A 95 6.06 7.29 -25.54
CA GLY A 95 5.50 8.48 -26.20
C GLY A 95 4.28 8.86 -25.41
N LYS A 96 4.15 10.14 -25.02
CA LYS A 96 3.01 10.63 -24.23
C LYS A 96 1.80 9.81 -24.64
N PRO A 97 1.12 9.11 -23.70
CA PRO A 97 0.09 8.13 -24.05
C PRO A 97 -0.80 8.74 -25.14
N ALA A 98 -1.17 7.98 -26.17
CA ALA A 98 -1.72 8.55 -27.41
C ALA A 98 -2.78 9.64 -27.17
N ASP A 99 -3.57 9.50 -26.11
CA ASP A 99 -4.53 10.50 -25.63
C ASP A 99 -3.89 11.85 -25.25
N VAL A 100 -2.78 11.86 -24.51
CA VAL A 100 -2.03 13.06 -24.13
C VAL A 100 -1.36 13.71 -25.36
N ALA A 101 -0.89 12.92 -26.33
CA ALA A 101 -0.37 13.44 -27.59
C ALA A 101 -1.49 14.09 -28.44
N LEU A 102 -2.65 13.44 -28.54
CA LEU A 102 -3.86 13.99 -29.16
C LEU A 102 -4.34 15.27 -28.46
N LEU A 103 -4.30 15.31 -27.12
CA LEU A 103 -4.69 16.50 -26.35
C LEU A 103 -3.73 17.68 -26.59
N GLU A 104 -2.45 17.42 -26.82
CA GLU A 104 -1.49 18.46 -27.23
C GLU A 104 -1.75 18.97 -28.64
N GLU A 105 -1.98 18.07 -29.60
CA GLU A 105 -2.36 18.46 -30.96
C GLU A 105 -3.66 19.29 -30.96
N ILE A 106 -4.67 18.88 -30.19
CA ILE A 106 -5.93 19.64 -30.06
C ILE A 106 -5.67 21.02 -29.44
N ARG A 107 -4.83 21.12 -28.39
CA ARG A 107 -4.46 22.40 -27.78
C ARG A 107 -3.81 23.32 -28.81
N ASP A 108 -2.88 22.79 -29.60
CA ASP A 108 -2.11 23.58 -30.56
C ASP A 108 -2.99 24.00 -31.76
N LEU A 109 -3.90 23.14 -32.23
CA LEU A 109 -4.91 23.48 -33.25
C LEU A 109 -5.90 24.54 -32.78
N LEU A 110 -6.30 24.53 -31.50
CA LEU A 110 -7.17 25.55 -30.92
C LEU A 110 -6.45 26.90 -30.76
N ALA A 111 -5.18 26.88 -30.33
CA ALA A 111 -4.37 28.09 -30.24
C ALA A 111 -4.19 28.75 -31.61
N ALA A 112 -3.93 27.96 -32.66
CA ALA A 112 -3.79 28.45 -34.03
C ALA A 112 -5.10 28.99 -34.65
N ARG A 113 -6.27 28.58 -34.14
CA ARG A 113 -7.59 29.07 -34.58
C ARG A 113 -8.04 30.35 -33.85
N GLN A 114 -7.48 30.61 -32.67
CA GLN A 114 -7.78 31.80 -31.87
C GLN A 114 -6.88 33.01 -32.22
N SER A 115 -5.87 32.82 -33.08
CA SER A 115 -5.13 33.88 -33.78
C SER A 115 -5.72 34.15 -35.17
#